data_AF-A0A1W9VJL1-F1
#
_entry.id   AF-A0A1W9VJL1-F1
#
_cell.length_a   1.000
_cell.length_b   1.000
_cell.length_c   1.000
_cell.angle_alpha   90.00
_cell.angle_beta   90.00
_cell.angle_gamma   90.00
#
_symmetry.space_group_name_H-M   'P 1'
#
loop_
_entity.id
_entity.type
_entity.pdbx_description
1 polymer ?
#
loop_
_entity_poly.entity_id
_entity_poly.type
_entity_poly.pdbx_seq_one_letter_code
_entity_poly.pdbx_strand_id
1 'polypeptide(L)'
;DDEVLVGFEHGDMRYPYIVGTLWNNTDKPPDTSSNVTADGKTNQWIIRSRTGHTVILDDTEGKEKIIIRDKTTKNEMILDSKENSLTINVDKDIAITAGGNISFKATGDISMESKNWALKTQQNSSIEATRNINLKATQAGSFEANQALDLKGSAKANLESSGQAAVKGAQVEVKGDAMVKVQGGVIMLN
;
A
#
# COMPACT_ATOMS: atom_id res chain seq x y z
N ASP A 1 17.77 22.80 -32.76
CA ASP A 1 18.60 22.05 -33.71
C ASP A 1 19.36 21.00 -32.93
N ASP A 2 19.30 19.75 -33.38
CA ASP A 2 19.97 18.65 -32.72
C ASP A 2 21.46 18.66 -33.09
N GLU A 3 22.34 18.42 -32.12
CA GLU A 3 23.76 18.16 -32.40
C GLU A 3 23.95 16.66 -32.64
N VAL A 4 24.74 16.30 -33.65
CA VAL A 4 24.95 14.91 -34.05
C VAL A 4 26.43 14.59 -34.25
N LEU A 5 26.81 13.36 -33.88
CA LEU A 5 28.10 12.79 -34.23
C LEU A 5 28.01 12.16 -35.62
N VAL A 6 28.83 12.64 -36.54
CA VAL A 6 28.93 12.13 -37.91
C VAL A 6 30.19 11.29 -38.05
N GLY A 7 30.02 10.04 -38.50
CA GLY A 7 31.08 9.16 -38.95
C GLY A 7 31.15 9.14 -40.47
N PHE A 8 32.30 8.74 -41.00
CA PHE A 8 32.54 8.64 -42.44
C PHE A 8 33.07 7.25 -42.77
N GLU A 9 32.48 6.59 -43.77
CA GLU A 9 32.85 5.22 -44.15
C GLU A 9 34.32 5.17 -44.56
N HIS A 10 35.14 4.40 -43.83
CA HIS A 10 36.60 4.34 -44.02
C HIS A 10 37.30 5.72 -44.03
N GLY A 11 36.70 6.75 -43.42
CA GLY A 11 37.21 8.14 -43.45
C GLY A 11 36.89 8.90 -44.74
N ASP A 12 36.10 8.34 -45.67
CA ASP A 12 35.68 9.02 -46.89
C ASP A 12 34.52 9.98 -46.63
N MET A 13 34.80 11.28 -46.68
CA MET A 13 33.84 12.35 -46.41
C MET A 13 32.62 12.35 -47.33
N ARG A 14 32.68 11.65 -48.47
CA ARG A 14 31.56 11.53 -49.43
C ARG A 14 30.47 10.58 -48.95
N TYR A 15 30.76 9.76 -47.94
CA TYR A 15 29.83 8.77 -47.39
C TYR A 15 29.64 8.97 -45.87
N PRO A 16 28.97 10.07 -45.46
CA PRO A 16 28.67 10.32 -44.05
C PRO A 16 27.53 9.42 -43.54
N TYR A 17 27.61 9.07 -42.26
CA TYR A 17 26.49 8.50 -41.52
C TYR A 17 26.41 9.08 -40.10
N ILE A 18 25.20 9.23 -39.60
CA ILE A 18 24.95 9.72 -38.24
C ILE A 18 25.12 8.54 -37.28
N VAL A 19 26.04 8.68 -36.32
CA VAL A 19 26.31 7.68 -35.26
C VAL A 19 25.35 7.86 -34.09
N GLY A 20 25.02 9.11 -33.76
CA GLY A 20 24.11 9.45 -32.67
C GLY A 20 23.97 10.95 -32.45
N THR A 21 23.14 11.32 -31.50
CA THR A 21 22.91 12.71 -31.07
C THR A 21 23.77 13.05 -29.86
N LEU A 22 24.13 14.32 -29.72
CA LEU A 22 24.91 14.86 -28.62
C LEU A 22 24.06 15.86 -27.82
N TRP A 23 24.34 15.97 -26.52
CA TRP A 23 23.76 17.00 -25.67
C TRP A 23 24.41 18.35 -25.94
N ASN A 24 23.62 19.42 -25.85
CA ASN A 24 24.06 20.79 -26.12
C ASN A 24 23.50 21.78 -25.06
N ASN A 25 23.68 23.09 -25.27
CA ASN A 25 23.23 24.11 -24.31
C ASN A 25 21.71 24.19 -24.14
N THR A 26 20.96 23.79 -25.16
CA THR A 26 19.50 23.72 -25.19
C THR A 26 19.03 22.33 -24.72
N ASP A 27 19.53 21.28 -25.36
CA ASP A 27 19.21 19.88 -25.07
C ASP A 27 20.19 19.34 -24.04
N LYS A 28 19.90 19.66 -22.77
CA LYS A 28 20.74 19.26 -21.66
C LYS A 28 20.58 17.77 -21.34
N PRO A 29 21.64 17.12 -20.80
CA PRO A 29 21.53 15.76 -20.29
C PRO A 29 20.43 15.66 -19.21
N PRO A 30 19.88 14.46 -19.00
CA PRO A 30 18.75 14.26 -18.10
C PRO A 30 19.05 14.59 -16.64
N ASP A 31 20.32 14.51 -16.22
CA ASP A 31 20.83 14.90 -14.91
C ASP A 31 22.27 15.46 -15.06
N THR A 32 22.82 16.01 -13.98
CA THR A 32 24.17 16.54 -13.87
C THR A 32 25.22 15.43 -13.96
N SER A 33 26.38 15.75 -14.54
CA SER A 33 27.49 14.80 -14.67
C SER A 33 27.96 14.26 -13.32
N SER A 34 27.87 15.03 -12.24
CA SER A 34 28.24 14.57 -10.89
C SER A 34 27.32 13.49 -10.33
N ASN A 35 26.06 13.44 -10.77
CA ASN A 35 25.12 12.39 -10.38
C ASN A 35 25.27 11.16 -11.28
N VAL A 36 25.47 11.37 -12.59
CA VAL A 36 25.58 10.30 -13.58
C VAL A 36 26.93 9.58 -13.54
N THR A 37 28.01 10.33 -13.29
CA THR A 37 29.38 9.80 -13.28
C THR A 37 30.16 10.34 -12.09
N ALA A 38 30.78 9.45 -11.32
CA ALA A 38 31.72 9.80 -10.27
C ALA A 38 32.90 8.82 -10.31
N ASP A 39 34.11 9.32 -10.03
CA ASP A 39 35.33 8.50 -9.94
C ASP A 39 35.61 7.60 -11.16
N GLY A 40 35.24 8.08 -12.37
CA GLY A 40 35.38 7.34 -13.62
C GLY A 40 34.38 6.19 -13.80
N LYS A 41 33.42 6.04 -12.88
CA LYS A 41 32.32 5.07 -12.95
C LYS A 41 31.03 5.78 -13.38
N THR A 42 30.12 5.02 -13.97
CA THR A 42 28.75 5.45 -14.21
C THR A 42 27.92 5.05 -13.00
N ASN A 43 27.43 6.04 -12.26
CA ASN A 43 26.59 5.84 -11.09
C ASN A 43 25.11 5.77 -11.47
N GLN A 44 24.66 6.45 -12.53
CA GLN A 44 23.25 6.44 -12.89
C GLN A 44 23.05 6.17 -14.39
N TRP A 45 22.21 5.19 -14.68
CA TRP A 45 21.66 4.96 -16.01
C TRP A 45 20.25 5.54 -16.07
N ILE A 46 20.05 6.57 -16.89
CA ILE A 46 18.80 7.33 -16.92
C ILE A 46 18.16 7.25 -18.30
N ILE A 47 16.92 6.76 -18.35
CA ILE A 47 16.04 6.90 -19.51
C ILE A 47 15.05 8.01 -19.20
N ARG A 48 15.12 9.12 -19.94
CA ARG A 48 14.18 10.25 -19.81
C ARG A 48 13.35 10.39 -21.08
N SER A 49 12.04 10.45 -20.92
CA SER A 49 11.12 10.74 -22.03
C SER A 49 11.12 12.23 -22.39
N ARG A 50 10.69 12.57 -23.61
CA ARG A 50 10.53 13.97 -24.08
C ARG A 50 9.73 14.86 -23.13
N THR A 51 8.74 14.29 -22.43
CA THR A 51 7.88 15.02 -21.48
C THR A 51 8.40 15.02 -20.04
N GLY A 52 9.53 14.36 -19.76
CA GLY A 52 10.23 14.41 -18.46
C GLY A 52 9.99 13.25 -17.50
N HIS A 53 9.33 12.17 -17.90
CA HIS A 53 9.27 10.93 -17.10
C HIS A 53 10.63 10.22 -17.12
N THR A 54 11.00 9.54 -16.03
CA THR A 54 12.31 8.92 -15.87
C THR A 54 12.24 7.49 -15.38
N VAL A 55 13.13 6.65 -15.89
CA VAL A 55 13.55 5.38 -15.29
C VAL A 55 15.04 5.51 -14.98
N ILE A 56 15.44 5.25 -13.74
CA ILE A 56 16.81 5.41 -13.24
C ILE A 56 17.26 4.10 -12.60
N LEU A 57 18.41 3.59 -13.04
CA LEU A 57 19.20 2.59 -12.32
C LEU A 57 20.35 3.34 -11.66
N ASP A 58 20.33 3.43 -10.34
CA ASP A 58 21.35 4.09 -9.54
C ASP A 58 22.27 3.02 -8.93
N ASP A 59 23.49 2.94 -9.42
CA ASP A 59 24.59 2.07 -8.98
C ASP A 59 25.57 2.83 -8.05
N THR A 60 25.16 3.97 -7.49
CA THR A 60 25.98 4.68 -6.49
C THR A 60 26.22 3.75 -5.29
N GLU A 61 27.51 3.49 -5.01
CA GLU A 61 27.94 2.55 -3.98
C GLU A 61 27.29 2.83 -2.61
N GLY A 62 26.61 1.82 -2.07
CA GLY A 62 25.90 1.87 -0.79
C GLY A 62 24.62 2.71 -0.80
N LYS A 63 24.08 3.06 -1.98
CA LYS A 63 22.83 3.79 -2.21
C LYS A 63 22.09 3.28 -3.45
N GLU A 64 22.28 2.02 -3.79
CA GLU A 64 21.82 1.44 -5.04
C GLU A 64 20.29 1.37 -5.11
N LYS A 65 19.68 1.87 -6.19
CA LYS A 65 18.22 1.99 -6.34
C LYS A 65 17.75 1.77 -7.77
N ILE A 66 16.50 1.32 -7.92
CA ILE A 66 15.74 1.40 -9.17
C ILE A 66 14.58 2.37 -8.96
N ILE A 67 14.47 3.40 -9.79
CA ILE A 67 13.46 4.46 -9.67
C ILE A 67 12.68 4.58 -10.96
N ILE A 68 11.34 4.49 -10.87
CA ILE A 68 10.42 4.80 -11.95
C ILE A 68 9.56 5.97 -11.49
N ARG A 69 9.62 7.11 -12.20
CA ARG A 69 9.03 8.36 -11.73
C ARG A 69 8.42 9.18 -12.87
N ASP A 70 7.27 9.78 -12.59
CA ASP A 70 6.65 10.71 -13.52
C ASP A 70 7.28 12.12 -13.50
N LYS A 71 6.99 12.93 -14.51
CA LYS A 71 7.56 14.29 -14.59
C LYS A 71 7.19 15.20 -13.41
N THR A 72 6.10 14.89 -12.69
CA THR A 72 5.62 15.69 -11.57
C THR A 72 6.29 15.31 -10.26
N THR A 73 7.02 14.19 -10.26
CA THR A 73 7.64 13.55 -9.10
C THR A 73 6.67 13.15 -8.00
N LYS A 74 5.37 13.17 -8.27
CA LYS A 74 4.34 12.77 -7.30
C LYS A 74 3.94 11.31 -7.43
N ASN A 75 4.21 10.71 -8.59
CA ASN A 75 3.94 9.31 -8.86
C ASN A 75 5.27 8.59 -9.07
N GLU A 76 5.66 7.75 -8.13
CA GLU A 76 6.96 7.06 -8.15
C GLU A 76 6.92 5.67 -7.53
N MET A 77 7.81 4.82 -8.04
CA MET A 77 8.15 3.51 -7.51
C MET A 77 9.66 3.45 -7.29
N ILE A 78 10.08 3.08 -6.07
CA ILE A 78 11.49 3.03 -5.68
C ILE A 78 11.78 1.65 -5.07
N LEU A 79 12.68 0.89 -5.70
CA LEU A 79 13.32 -0.26 -5.08
C LEU A 79 14.66 0.22 -4.52
N ASP A 80 14.84 0.10 -3.21
CA ASP A 80 16.06 0.49 -2.51
C ASP A 80 16.81 -0.76 -2.05
N SER A 81 17.96 -1.03 -2.67
CA SER A 81 18.75 -2.24 -2.40
C SER A 81 19.48 -2.17 -1.05
N LYS A 82 19.80 -0.96 -0.57
CA LYS A 82 20.47 -0.75 0.72
C LYS A 82 19.52 -1.02 1.87
N GLU A 83 18.33 -0.45 1.81
CA GLU A 83 17.29 -0.62 2.82
C GLU A 83 16.46 -1.90 2.61
N ASN A 84 16.67 -2.60 1.48
CA ASN A 84 15.92 -3.78 1.04
C ASN A 84 14.41 -3.54 1.07
N SER A 85 13.98 -2.44 0.44
CA SER A 85 12.59 -1.95 0.53
C SER A 85 12.01 -1.57 -0.83
N LEU A 86 10.67 -1.58 -0.90
CA LEU A 86 9.90 -1.07 -2.02
C LEU A 86 8.95 0.02 -1.53
N THR A 87 8.99 1.19 -2.17
CA THR A 87 8.06 2.31 -1.92
C THR A 87 7.29 2.62 -3.19
N ILE A 88 5.97 2.82 -3.07
CA ILE A 88 5.08 3.27 -4.15
C ILE A 88 4.28 4.47 -3.64
N ASN A 89 4.52 5.65 -4.23
CA ASN A 89 3.84 6.90 -3.91
C ASN A 89 3.02 7.36 -5.11
N VAL A 90 1.75 7.76 -4.89
CA VAL A 90 0.83 8.20 -5.94
C VAL A 90 -0.05 9.34 -5.40
N ASP A 91 -0.25 10.42 -6.18
CA ASP A 91 -0.99 11.64 -5.75
C ASP A 91 -2.52 11.44 -5.68
N LYS A 92 -3.03 10.44 -6.41
CA LYS A 92 -4.46 10.15 -6.53
C LYS A 92 -4.75 8.69 -6.19
N ASP A 93 -5.11 7.89 -7.18
CA ASP A 93 -5.70 6.57 -6.97
C ASP A 93 -4.73 5.45 -7.33
N ILE A 94 -4.75 4.38 -6.52
CA ILE A 94 -4.15 3.09 -6.84
C ILE A 94 -5.29 2.08 -7.02
N ALA A 95 -5.31 1.39 -8.16
CA ALA A 95 -6.27 0.32 -8.43
C ALA A 95 -5.53 -1.01 -8.65
N ILE A 96 -5.89 -2.03 -7.89
CA ILE A 96 -5.32 -3.38 -7.99
C ILE A 96 -6.46 -4.36 -8.26
N THR A 97 -6.37 -5.10 -9.37
CA THR A 97 -7.39 -6.06 -9.79
C THR A 97 -6.71 -7.32 -10.29
N ALA A 98 -7.21 -8.49 -9.89
CA ALA A 98 -6.71 -9.78 -10.32
C ALA A 98 -7.88 -10.70 -10.67
N GLY A 99 -7.75 -11.48 -11.75
CA GLY A 99 -8.68 -12.58 -12.05
C GLY A 99 -8.49 -13.80 -11.15
N GLY A 100 -7.36 -13.88 -10.44
CA GLY A 100 -7.05 -14.88 -9.44
C GLY A 100 -6.94 -14.28 -8.04
N ASN A 101 -5.92 -14.70 -7.28
CA ASN A 101 -5.75 -14.32 -5.88
C ASN A 101 -4.85 -13.10 -5.70
N ILE A 102 -5.13 -12.31 -4.67
CA ILE A 102 -4.22 -11.30 -4.10
C ILE A 102 -3.92 -11.74 -2.66
N SER A 103 -2.64 -11.77 -2.28
CA SER A 103 -2.20 -12.22 -0.95
C SER A 103 -1.21 -11.24 -0.32
N PHE A 104 -1.42 -10.92 0.95
CA PHE A 104 -0.51 -10.10 1.76
C PHE A 104 -0.02 -10.92 2.95
N LYS A 105 1.31 -11.01 3.12
CA LYS A 105 1.95 -11.75 4.22
C LYS A 105 3.19 -10.99 4.69
N ALA A 106 3.27 -10.73 5.99
CA ALA A 106 4.43 -10.13 6.64
C ALA A 106 4.80 -10.93 7.90
N THR A 107 6.09 -10.99 8.23
CA THR A 107 6.58 -11.53 9.52
C THR A 107 6.47 -10.49 10.63
N GLY A 108 6.57 -9.21 10.27
CA GLY A 108 6.25 -8.07 11.13
C GLY A 108 4.80 -7.61 10.94
N ASP A 109 4.57 -6.33 11.22
CA ASP A 109 3.22 -5.76 11.26
C ASP A 109 2.69 -5.38 9.86
N ILE A 110 1.36 -5.46 9.72
CA ILE A 110 0.63 -4.86 8.60
C ILE A 110 -0.26 -3.76 9.19
N SER A 111 -0.11 -2.53 8.71
CA SER A 111 -0.91 -1.37 9.13
C SER A 111 -1.68 -0.79 7.95
N MET A 112 -2.91 -0.34 8.21
CA MET A 112 -3.78 0.29 7.22
C MET A 112 -4.51 1.47 7.88
N GLU A 113 -4.40 2.65 7.28
CA GLU A 113 -5.07 3.86 7.74
C GLU A 113 -5.78 4.53 6.56
N SER A 114 -7.02 4.93 6.77
CA SER A 114 -7.85 5.55 5.73
C SER A 114 -8.99 6.36 6.35
N LYS A 115 -9.60 7.25 5.56
CA LYS A 115 -10.83 7.95 5.98
C LYS A 115 -12.03 7.01 6.06
N ASN A 116 -12.15 6.09 5.10
CA ASN A 116 -13.23 5.11 4.99
C ASN A 116 -12.64 3.76 4.58
N TRP A 117 -13.06 2.68 5.26
CA TRP A 117 -12.71 1.30 4.91
C TRP A 117 -13.98 0.49 4.66
N ALA A 118 -14.01 -0.27 3.57
CA ALA A 118 -15.12 -1.16 3.22
C ALA A 118 -14.59 -2.53 2.80
N LEU A 119 -15.07 -3.59 3.45
CA LEU A 119 -14.75 -4.97 3.13
C LEU A 119 -16.03 -5.70 2.73
N LYS A 120 -16.05 -6.31 1.54
CA LYS A 120 -17.18 -7.09 1.03
C LYS A 120 -16.69 -8.42 0.50
N THR A 121 -17.23 -9.52 1.02
CA THR A 121 -16.96 -10.89 0.57
C THR A 121 -18.26 -11.53 0.08
N GLN A 122 -18.19 -12.39 -0.95
CA GLN A 122 -19.37 -13.12 -1.45
C GLN A 122 -19.65 -14.41 -0.68
N GLN A 123 -18.60 -14.96 -0.07
CA GLN A 123 -18.65 -16.15 0.78
C GLN A 123 -18.16 -15.75 2.17
N ASN A 124 -17.21 -16.50 2.72
CA ASN A 124 -16.74 -16.34 4.08
C ASN A 124 -15.70 -15.23 4.21
N SER A 125 -15.67 -14.60 5.39
CA SER A 125 -14.56 -13.77 5.88
C SER A 125 -14.18 -14.30 7.26
N SER A 126 -12.91 -14.61 7.50
CA SER A 126 -12.41 -15.05 8.81
C SER A 126 -11.41 -14.04 9.36
N ILE A 127 -11.46 -13.84 10.69
CA ILE A 127 -10.49 -13.04 11.43
C ILE A 127 -10.09 -13.87 12.64
N GLU A 128 -8.81 -14.22 12.73
CA GLU A 128 -8.25 -15.02 13.81
C GLU A 128 -7.03 -14.30 14.37
N ALA A 129 -7.00 -14.13 15.69
CA ALA A 129 -5.86 -13.58 16.41
C ALA A 129 -5.57 -14.40 17.66
N THR A 130 -4.32 -14.80 17.85
CA THR A 130 -3.91 -15.65 18.98
C THR A 130 -3.96 -14.92 20.33
N ARG A 131 -3.82 -13.59 20.33
CA ARG A 131 -3.81 -12.79 21.56
C ARG A 131 -5.10 -12.01 21.76
N ASN A 132 -5.41 -11.09 20.86
CA ASN A 132 -6.52 -10.17 21.03
C ASN A 132 -7.01 -9.60 19.69
N ILE A 133 -8.30 -9.27 19.65
CA ILE A 133 -8.92 -8.45 18.61
C ILE A 133 -9.55 -7.25 19.32
N ASN A 134 -9.21 -6.03 18.89
CA ASN A 134 -9.77 -4.80 19.43
C ASN A 134 -10.62 -4.11 18.36
N LEU A 135 -11.92 -3.94 18.62
CA LEU A 135 -12.84 -3.22 17.74
C LEU A 135 -13.44 -2.04 18.51
N LYS A 136 -13.26 -0.82 18.01
CA LYS A 136 -13.71 0.40 18.66
C LYS A 136 -14.35 1.34 17.65
N ALA A 137 -15.58 1.78 17.93
CA ALA A 137 -16.25 2.84 17.21
C ALA A 137 -16.69 3.93 18.20
N THR A 138 -16.42 5.20 17.88
CA THR A 138 -16.68 6.33 18.79
C THR A 138 -18.13 6.78 18.78
N GLN A 139 -18.84 6.64 17.65
CA GLN A 139 -20.24 7.04 17.53
C GLN A 139 -21.18 5.84 17.63
N ALA A 140 -21.04 4.87 16.72
CA ALA A 140 -21.92 3.70 16.67
C ALA A 140 -21.19 2.50 16.06
N GLY A 141 -21.59 1.30 16.50
CA GLY A 141 -21.23 0.03 15.87
C GLY A 141 -22.46 -0.84 15.73
N SER A 142 -22.55 -1.60 14.65
CA SER A 142 -23.66 -2.52 14.36
C SER A 142 -23.13 -3.88 13.97
N PHE A 143 -23.69 -4.93 14.55
CA PHE A 143 -23.43 -6.32 14.19
C PHE A 143 -24.75 -6.99 13.89
N GLU A 144 -24.90 -7.50 12.67
CA GLU A 144 -26.13 -8.12 12.18
C GLU A 144 -25.81 -9.46 11.55
N ALA A 145 -26.61 -10.47 11.87
CA ALA A 145 -26.57 -11.77 11.24
C ALA A 145 -28.00 -12.24 10.96
N ASN A 146 -28.29 -12.62 9.71
CA ASN A 146 -29.65 -12.96 9.27
C ASN A 146 -30.14 -14.32 9.78
N GLN A 147 -29.23 -15.24 10.11
CA GLN A 147 -29.58 -16.60 10.55
C GLN A 147 -29.24 -16.79 12.02
N ALA A 148 -27.96 -16.71 12.36
CA ALA A 148 -27.49 -16.93 13.72
C ALA A 148 -26.29 -16.04 14.02
N LEU A 149 -26.18 -15.63 15.28
CA LEU A 149 -25.05 -14.91 15.83
C LEU A 149 -24.58 -15.64 17.10
N ASP A 150 -23.42 -16.27 17.02
CA ASP A 150 -22.81 -16.98 18.14
C ASP A 150 -21.69 -16.15 18.78
N LEU A 151 -21.80 -15.87 20.08
CA LEU A 151 -20.74 -15.23 20.88
C LEU A 151 -20.35 -16.14 22.02
N LYS A 152 -19.08 -16.56 22.07
CA LYS A 152 -18.56 -17.48 23.09
C LYS A 152 -17.32 -16.88 23.75
N GLY A 153 -17.33 -16.81 25.08
CA GLY A 153 -16.17 -16.48 25.90
C GLY A 153 -15.92 -17.57 26.92
N SER A 154 -14.77 -18.24 26.89
CA SER A 154 -14.50 -19.41 27.73
C SER A 154 -14.25 -19.07 29.21
N ALA A 155 -13.64 -17.92 29.48
CA ALA A 155 -13.37 -17.46 30.84
C ALA A 155 -14.37 -16.39 31.31
N LYS A 156 -14.69 -15.45 30.41
CA LYS A 156 -15.60 -14.33 30.71
C LYS A 156 -16.17 -13.78 29.41
N ALA A 157 -17.44 -13.36 29.45
CA ALA A 157 -18.05 -12.49 28.45
C ALA A 157 -18.67 -11.30 29.19
N ASN A 158 -18.32 -10.08 28.78
CA ASN A 158 -18.84 -8.84 29.38
C ASN A 158 -19.67 -8.08 28.34
N LEU A 159 -20.87 -7.63 28.73
CA LEU A 159 -21.68 -6.70 27.97
C LEU A 159 -22.10 -5.56 28.90
N GLU A 160 -21.66 -4.35 28.57
CA GLU A 160 -21.86 -3.16 29.40
C GLU A 160 -22.44 -2.03 28.53
N SER A 161 -23.48 -1.35 29.03
CA SER A 161 -24.07 -0.14 28.44
C SER A 161 -24.34 0.86 29.55
N SER A 162 -23.91 2.11 29.37
CA SER A 162 -24.21 3.19 30.32
C SER A 162 -25.66 3.70 30.20
N GLY A 163 -26.29 3.45 29.05
CA GLY A 163 -27.69 3.72 28.80
C GLY A 163 -28.51 2.43 28.87
N GLN A 164 -29.45 2.28 27.92
CA GLN A 164 -30.26 1.06 27.82
C GLN A 164 -29.46 -0.06 27.15
N ALA A 165 -29.56 -1.27 27.68
CA ALA A 165 -29.30 -2.51 26.95
C ALA A 165 -30.65 -3.21 26.70
N ALA A 166 -31.01 -3.42 25.44
CA ALA A 166 -32.28 -4.06 25.07
C ALA A 166 -32.02 -5.45 24.46
N VAL A 167 -32.73 -6.45 24.98
CA VAL A 167 -32.73 -7.82 24.43
C VAL A 167 -34.16 -8.14 24.01
N LYS A 168 -34.35 -8.45 22.73
CA LYS A 168 -35.65 -8.78 22.15
C LYS A 168 -35.53 -10.08 21.37
N GLY A 169 -36.50 -10.96 21.58
CA GLY A 169 -36.64 -12.21 20.86
C GLY A 169 -38.02 -12.81 21.16
N ALA A 170 -38.50 -13.71 20.30
CA ALA A 170 -39.74 -14.44 20.57
C ALA A 170 -39.64 -15.26 21.88
N GLN A 171 -38.43 -15.75 22.16
CA GLN A 171 -38.06 -16.37 23.42
C GLN A 171 -36.67 -15.85 23.82
N VAL A 172 -36.50 -15.51 25.10
CA VAL A 172 -35.20 -15.18 25.69
C VAL A 172 -34.93 -16.20 26.80
N GLU A 173 -33.84 -16.94 26.68
CA GLU A 173 -33.42 -17.93 27.67
C GLU A 173 -32.13 -17.46 28.37
N VAL A 174 -32.13 -17.49 29.71
CA VAL A 174 -30.96 -17.17 30.53
C VAL A 174 -30.71 -18.35 31.47
N LYS A 175 -29.60 -19.05 31.26
CA LYS A 175 -29.18 -20.22 32.05
C LYS A 175 -27.87 -19.93 32.76
N GLY A 176 -27.79 -20.33 34.03
CA GLY A 176 -26.55 -20.35 34.79
C GLY A 176 -26.47 -21.68 35.52
N ASP A 177 -25.45 -22.48 35.22
CA ASP A 177 -25.29 -23.83 35.81
C ASP A 177 -25.12 -23.78 37.34
N ALA A 178 -24.47 -22.73 37.84
CA ALA A 178 -24.30 -22.48 39.27
C ALA A 178 -25.31 -21.46 39.82
N MET A 179 -25.40 -20.27 39.20
CA MET A 179 -26.27 -19.20 39.66
C MET A 179 -26.57 -18.22 38.53
N VAL A 180 -27.80 -17.71 38.49
CA VAL A 180 -28.17 -16.49 37.76
C VAL A 180 -28.46 -15.40 38.80
N LYS A 181 -27.73 -14.28 38.75
CA LYS A 181 -27.94 -13.13 39.63
C LYS A 181 -28.48 -11.96 38.83
N VAL A 182 -29.68 -11.48 39.19
CA VAL A 182 -30.31 -10.29 38.60
C VAL A 182 -30.40 -9.22 39.67
N GLN A 183 -29.84 -8.03 39.41
CA GLN A 183 -29.86 -6.90 40.34
C GLN A 183 -30.22 -5.62 39.58
N GLY A 184 -31.14 -4.83 40.14
CA GLY A 184 -31.63 -3.59 39.54
C GLY A 184 -32.71 -2.96 40.41
N GLY A 185 -33.34 -1.88 39.92
CA GLY A 185 -34.53 -1.30 40.55
C GLY A 185 -35.76 -2.21 40.43
N VAL A 186 -36.93 -1.64 40.17
CA VAL A 186 -38.17 -2.42 39.98
C VAL A 186 -38.03 -3.36 38.76
N ILE A 187 -38.27 -4.66 38.99
CA ILE A 187 -38.38 -5.67 37.93
C ILE A 187 -39.87 -5.83 37.62
N MET A 188 -40.27 -5.53 36.39
CA MET A 188 -41.63 -5.75 35.92
C MET A 188 -41.69 -7.06 35.13
N LEU A 189 -42.55 -7.98 35.58
CA LEU A 189 -42.93 -9.19 34.85
C LEU A 189 -44.43 -9.05 34.55
N ASN A 190 -44.80 -9.14 33.28
CA ASN A 190 -46.18 -9.06 32.83
C ASN A 190 -46.57 -10.24 31.95
#